data_AF-A0A358XQ82-F1
#
_entry.id   AF-A0A358XQ82-F1
#
_cell.length_a   1.000
_cell.length_b   1.000
_cell.length_c   1.000
_cell.angle_alpha   90.00
_cell.angle_beta   90.00
_cell.angle_gamma   90.00
#
_symmetry.space_group_name_H-M   'P 1'
#
loop_
_entity.id
_entity.type
_entity.pdbx_description
1 polymer ?
#
loop_
_entity_poly.entity_id
_entity_poly.type
_entity_poly.pdbx_seq_one_letter_code
_entity_poly.pdbx_strand_id
1 'polypeptide(L)' 'MTTYNIPKHLTGLSEEELKISQNKFGYNHSDSIKKNTWYNMLLAILKEPMLLLLIAVAVIYVIVGNYSEAAFMLGAIIAV' A
#
# COMPACT_ATOMS: atom_id res chain seq x y z
N MET A 1 11.49 -27.27 25.51
CA MET A 1 12.63 -26.37 25.21
C MET A 1 13.08 -26.69 23.80
N THR A 2 13.08 -25.72 22.89
CA THR A 2 13.32 -25.92 21.46
C THR A 2 14.80 -26.17 21.18
N THR A 3 15.15 -27.37 20.72
CA THR A 3 16.51 -27.75 20.33
C THR A 3 16.84 -27.14 18.97
N TYR A 4 17.49 -25.98 18.97
CA TYR A 4 18.04 -25.40 17.73
C TYR A 4 19.40 -26.03 17.42
N ASN A 5 19.57 -26.56 16.20
CA ASN A 5 20.84 -27.14 15.73
C ASN A 5 21.80 -26.02 15.27
N ILE A 6 22.27 -25.21 16.21
CA ILE A 6 23.23 -24.13 15.95
C ILE A 6 24.64 -24.68 16.18
N PRO A 7 25.56 -24.53 15.20
CA PRO A 7 26.97 -24.87 15.38
C PRO A 7 27.54 -24.22 16.65
N LYS A 8 28.23 -25.00 17.49
CA LYS A 8 28.75 -24.53 18.80
C LYS A 8 29.69 -23.32 18.72
N HIS A 9 30.24 -23.03 17.55
CA HIS A 9 31.14 -21.90 17.33
C HIS A 9 30.40 -20.58 17.06
N LEU A 10 29.11 -20.62 16.74
CA LEU A 10 28.29 -19.43 16.53
C LEU A 10 27.75 -18.96 17.87
N THR A 11 28.39 -17.93 18.42
CA THR A 11 27.87 -17.17 19.55
C THR A 11 27.11 -15.96 19.03
N GLY A 12 26.03 -15.58 19.71
CA GLY A 12 25.32 -14.34 19.39
C GLY A 12 26.19 -13.10 19.62
N LEU A 13 25.72 -11.96 19.12
CA LEU A 13 26.33 -10.66 19.38
C LEU A 13 26.16 -10.26 20.85
N SER A 14 27.18 -9.62 21.41
CA SER A 14 27.06 -8.88 22.67
C SER A 14 26.24 -7.59 22.49
N GLU A 15 25.80 -6.99 23.59
CA GLU A 15 25.04 -5.72 23.55
C GLU A 15 25.82 -4.58 22.89
N GLU A 16 27.14 -4.54 23.09
CA GLU A 16 28.02 -3.55 22.48
C GLU A 16 28.13 -3.74 20.97
N GLU A 17 28.35 -4.98 20.51
CA GLU A 17 28.42 -5.30 19.09
C GLU A 17 27.08 -5.08 18.37
N LEU A 18 25.97 -5.36 19.05
CA LEU A 18 24.64 -5.04 18.55
C LEU A 18 24.48 -3.52 18.34
N LYS A 19 24.92 -2.70 19.29
CA LYS A 19 24.88 -1.22 19.17
C LYS A 19 25.76 -0.72 18.03
N ILE A 20 26.97 -1.26 17.88
CA ILE A 20 27.88 -0.91 16.78
C ILE A 20 27.25 -1.28 15.44
N SER A 21 26.65 -2.46 15.34
CA SER A 21 25.97 -2.93 14.13
C SER A 21 24.77 -2.04 13.78
N GLN A 22 23.91 -1.71 14.75
CA GLN A 22 22.77 -0.81 14.55
C GLN A 22 23.21 0.60 14.14
N ASN A 23 24.29 1.14 14.72
CA ASN A 23 24.82 2.44 14.32
C ASN A 23 25.39 2.43 12.90
N LYS A 24 25.95 1.30 12.45
CA LYS A 24 26.58 1.17 11.13
C LYS A 24 25.58 0.86 10.00
N PHE A 25 24.61 -0.01 10.27
CA PHE A 25 23.68 -0.55 9.26
C PHE A 25 22.25 -0.06 9.45
N GLY A 26 21.98 0.69 10.52
CA GLY A 26 20.63 1.05 10.92
C GLY A 26 19.90 -0.13 11.55
N TYR A 27 18.63 0.09 11.86
CA TYR A 27 17.78 -0.99 12.32
C TYR A 27 17.28 -1.83 11.15
N ASN A 28 17.33 -3.15 11.30
CA ASN A 28 16.70 -4.08 10.35
C ASN A 28 15.20 -4.20 10.62
N HIS A 29 14.49 -3.07 10.61
CA HIS A 29 13.04 -3.05 10.54
C HIS A 29 12.62 -2.34 9.27
N SER A 30 11.54 -2.80 8.66
CA SER A 30 10.89 -2.04 7.61
C SER A 30 10.30 -0.81 8.28
N ASP A 31 10.76 0.39 7.90
CA ASP A 31 10.13 1.65 8.30
C ASP A 31 8.62 1.50 8.11
N SER A 32 7.86 1.61 9.21
CA SER A 32 6.42 1.46 9.19
C SER A 32 5.85 2.35 8.08
N ILE A 33 5.05 1.74 7.19
CA ILE A 33 4.42 2.39 6.03
C ILE A 33 3.93 3.77 6.46
N LYS A 34 4.56 4.82 5.91
CA LYS A 34 4.22 6.21 6.21
C LYS A 34 2.71 6.40 6.05
N LYS A 35 2.05 7.00 7.04
CA LYS A 35 0.58 7.22 7.09
C LYS A 35 -0.01 7.90 5.85
N ASN A 36 0.80 8.50 4.99
CA ASN A 36 0.39 9.20 3.77
C ASN A 36 0.02 8.26 2.60
N THR A 37 0.09 6.94 2.78
CA THR A 37 -0.19 5.98 1.71
C THR A 37 -1.62 6.04 1.19
N TRP A 38 -2.63 6.34 2.02
CA TRP A 38 -4.03 6.21 1.59
C TRP A 38 -4.44 7.22 0.51
N TYR A 39 -4.05 8.50 0.66
CA TYR A 39 -4.31 9.51 -0.38
C TYR A 39 -3.51 9.24 -1.66
N ASN A 40 -2.24 8.81 -1.52
CA ASN A 40 -1.41 8.43 -2.67
C ASN A 40 -1.99 7.22 -3.41
N MET A 41 -2.55 6.26 -2.69
CA MET A 41 -3.21 5.08 -3.24
C MET A 41 -4.50 5.46 -3.99
N LEU A 42 -5.33 6.32 -3.40
CA LEU A 42 -6.53 6.84 -4.07
C LEU A 42 -6.17 7.59 -5.36
N LEU A 43 -5.16 8.46 -5.33
CA LEU A 43 -4.68 9.17 -6.52
C LEU A 43 -4.09 8.23 -7.58
N ALA A 44 -3.47 7.12 -7.18
CA ALA A 44 -2.97 6.13 -8.12
C ALA A 44 -4.14 5.44 -8.85
N ILE A 45 -5.17 5.03 -8.11
CA ILE A 45 -6.38 4.40 -8.66
C ILE A 45 -7.11 5.37 -9.61
N LEU A 46 -7.29 6.63 -9.21
CA LEU A 46 -7.90 7.67 -10.05
C LEU A 46 -7.13 7.94 -11.36
N LYS A 47 -5.85 7.60 -11.43
CA LYS A 47 -5.02 7.74 -12.63
C LYS A 47 -5.07 6.53 -13.56
N GLU A 48 -5.79 5.47 -13.19
CA GLU A 48 -5.92 4.31 -14.07
C GLU A 48 -6.75 4.66 -15.31
N PRO A 49 -6.27 4.30 -16.52
CA PRO A 49 -6.92 4.69 -17.77
C PRO A 49 -8.35 4.15 -17.90
N MET A 50 -8.62 2.98 -17.33
CA MET A 50 -9.95 2.37 -17.32
C MET A 50 -10.94 3.16 -16.46
N LEU A 51 -10.52 3.62 -15.28
CA LEU A 51 -11.39 4.38 -14.39
C LEU A 51 -11.72 5.77 -14.96
N LEU A 52 -10.74 6.42 -15.58
CA LEU A 52 -10.95 7.70 -16.27
C LEU A 52 -11.97 7.57 -17.41
N LEU A 53 -11.93 6.46 -18.15
CA LEU A 53 -12.92 6.19 -19.20
C LEU A 53 -14.32 6.03 -18.61
N LEU A 54 -14.48 5.28 -17.52
CA LEU A 54 -15.77 5.11 -16.85
C LEU A 54 -16.33 6.43 -16.32
N ILE A 55 -15.48 7.27 -15.70
CA ILE A 55 -15.88 8.61 -15.26
C ILE A 55 -16.34 9.46 -16.45
N ALA A 56 -15.61 9.42 -17.57
CA ALA A 56 -16.00 10.17 -18.77
C ALA A 56 -17.37 9.72 -19.31
N VAL A 57 -17.64 8.41 -19.35
CA VAL A 57 -18.93 7.87 -19.78
C VAL A 57 -20.05 8.25 -18.81
N ALA A 58 -19.81 8.20 -17.50
CA ALA A 58 -20.78 8.65 -16.50
C ALA A 58 -21.14 10.13 -16.69
N VAL A 59 -20.15 10.99 -16.96
CA VAL A 59 -20.37 12.41 -17.28
C VAL A 59 -21.21 12.58 -18.53
N ILE A 60 -20.94 11.80 -19.59
CA ILE A 60 -21.76 11.83 -20.81
C ILE A 60 -23.22 11.48 -20.51
N TYR A 61 -23.48 10.46 -19.68
CA TYR A 61 -24.85 10.10 -19.31
C TYR A 61 -25.56 11.20 -18.52
N VAL A 62 -24.88 11.89 -17.61
CA VAL A 62 -25.44 13.05 -16.92
C VAL A 62 -25.82 14.15 -17.92
N ILE A 63 -24.96 14.44 -18.91
CA ILE A 63 -25.20 15.47 -19.91
C ILE A 63 -26.39 15.12 -20.82
N VAL A 64 -26.53 13.85 -21.19
CA VAL A 64 -27.65 13.34 -22.01
C VAL A 64 -28.96 13.24 -21.22
N GLY A 65 -28.92 13.45 -19.90
CA GLY A 65 -30.10 13.37 -19.01
C GLY A 65 -30.44 11.95 -18.57
N ASN A 66 -29.52 10.99 -18.82
CA ASN A 66 -29.68 9.62 -18.37
C ASN A 66 -29.09 9.44 -16.95
N TYR A 67 -29.81 9.96 -15.96
CA TYR A 67 -29.34 9.97 -14.58
C TYR A 67 -29.33 8.59 -13.92
N SER A 68 -30.23 7.68 -14.32
CA SER A 68 -30.29 6.32 -13.78
C SER A 68 -29.01 5.55 -14.10
N GLU A 69 -28.58 5.58 -15.36
CA GLU A 69 -27.36 4.92 -15.81
C GLU A 69 -26.11 5.60 -15.25
N ALA A 70 -26.11 6.94 -15.15
CA ALA A 70 -25.03 7.66 -14.50
C ALA A 70 -24.89 7.27 -13.01
N ALA A 71 -25.99 7.23 -12.26
CA ALA A 71 -25.99 6.86 -10.85
C ALA A 71 -25.55 5.40 -10.64
N PHE A 72 -26.02 4.49 -11.50
CA PHE A 72 -25.60 3.09 -11.49
C PHE A 72 -24.08 2.97 -11.74
N MET A 73 -23.56 3.68 -12.75
CA MET A 73 -22.13 3.63 -13.09
C MET A 73 -21.26 4.21 -11.97
N LEU A 74 -21.65 5.34 -11.37
CA LEU A 74 -20.93 5.92 -10.23
C LEU A 74 -20.98 5.00 -9.00
N GLY A 75 -22.12 4.34 -8.76
CA GLY A 75 -22.25 3.34 -7.70
C GLY A 75 -21.31 2.16 -7.91
N ALA A 76 -21.22 1.63 -9.14
CA ALA A 76 -20.33 0.54 -9.48
C ALA A 76 -18.84 0.91 -9.32
N ILE A 77 -18.46 2.14 -9.67
CA ILE A 77 -17.09 2.65 -9.47
C ILE A 77 -16.69 2.66 -7.98
N ILE A 78 -17.61 3.03 -7.09
CA ILE A 78 -17.33 3.12 -5.64
C ILE A 78 -17.36 1.73 -4.97
N ALA A 79 -18.18 0.81 -5.49
CA ALA A 79 -18.37 -0.51 -4.90
C ALA A 79 -17.18 -1.47 -5.09
N VAL A 80 -16.30 -1.20 -6.07
CA VAL A 80 -15.12 -2.00 -6.42
C VAL A 80 -13.87 -1.37 -5.83
#